data_AF-A0ABD4K3T4-F1
#
_entry.id   AF-A0ABD4K3T4-F1
#
_cell.length_a   1.000
_cell.length_b   1.000
_cell.length_c   1.000
_cell.angle_alpha   90.00
_cell.angle_beta   90.00
_cell.angle_gamma   90.00
#
_symmetry.space_group_name_H-M   'P 1'
#
loop_
_entity.id
_entity.type
_entity.pdbx_description
1 polymer ?
#
loop_
_entity_poly.entity_id
_entity_poly.type
_entity_poly.pdbx_seq_one_letter_code
_entity_poly.pdbx_strand_id
1 'polypeptide(L)'
;MYDVLTPDSHSLTKRIYNSGDSTAFVRVELLEIHPGQKNTPNNETPVKEMSGNVLEKNRLVVTPLRMIIPPNGFQSARVMWPGVRDKERYFRVRFTPVMPQAEDGFGLDSKAAGQYREETLQAGVNILTGYGSVVIVQPEKPAFNTLIKQSDSGGVSVVNKGNATVVLEDIRQCKSANTDCGEVSREFILPGRSYSVAGKNGFKTNFTLIEGNNKQAKSF
;
A
#
# COMPACT_ATOMS: atom_id res chain seq x y z
N MET A 1 4.77 -1.67 1.19
CA MET A 1 4.96 -0.29 0.65
C MET A 1 3.61 0.40 0.64
N TYR A 2 3.59 1.72 0.79
CA TYR A 2 2.37 2.52 0.73
C TYR A 2 2.62 3.82 -0.01
N ASP A 3 1.55 4.40 -0.54
CA ASP A 3 1.54 5.70 -1.18
C ASP A 3 0.39 6.54 -0.60
N VAL A 4 0.53 7.86 -0.60
CA VAL A 4 -0.49 8.77 -0.09
C VAL A 4 -0.87 9.79 -1.16
N LEU A 5 -2.16 9.85 -1.49
CA LEU A 5 -2.74 10.92 -2.29
C LEU A 5 -3.24 12.01 -1.33
N THR A 6 -2.43 13.04 -1.13
CA THR A 6 -2.77 14.24 -0.36
C THR A 6 -3.83 15.08 -1.10
N PRO A 7 -4.45 16.08 -0.46
CA PRO A 7 -5.36 17.00 -1.14
C PRO A 7 -4.71 17.67 -2.37
N ASP A 8 -3.46 18.09 -2.24
CA ASP A 8 -2.71 18.74 -3.33
C ASP A 8 -2.24 17.77 -4.44
N SER A 9 -2.37 16.46 -4.21
CA SER A 9 -1.93 15.41 -5.13
C SER A 9 -3.10 14.50 -5.52
N HIS A 10 -3.72 14.82 -6.65
CA HIS A 10 -4.81 14.01 -7.22
C HIS A 10 -4.33 12.75 -7.95
N SER A 11 -3.03 12.66 -8.24
CA SER A 11 -2.46 11.49 -8.91
C SER A 11 -0.99 11.29 -8.60
N LEU A 12 -0.55 10.03 -8.67
CA LEU A 12 0.85 9.64 -8.59
C LEU A 12 1.21 8.67 -9.72
N THR A 13 2.49 8.54 -10.00
CA THR A 13 3.01 7.60 -11.00
C THR A 13 3.89 6.56 -10.33
N LYS A 14 3.59 5.28 -10.58
CA LYS A 14 4.36 4.13 -10.12
C LYS A 14 5.11 3.54 -11.30
N ARG A 15 6.41 3.30 -11.14
CA ARG A 15 7.21 2.53 -12.11
C ARG A 15 7.22 1.07 -11.68
N ILE A 16 6.82 0.19 -12.59
CA ILE A 16 6.77 -1.26 -12.38
C ILE A 16 7.88 -1.86 -13.20
N TYR A 17 8.87 -2.43 -12.51
CA TYR A 17 10.08 -2.96 -13.12
C TYR A 17 9.93 -4.46 -13.37
N ASN A 18 10.43 -4.92 -14.51
CA ASN A 18 10.63 -6.33 -14.78
C ASN A 18 12.12 -6.64 -14.60
N SER A 19 12.48 -7.30 -13.51
CA SER A 19 13.84 -7.77 -13.24
C SER A 19 14.10 -9.19 -13.75
N GLY A 20 13.15 -9.78 -14.48
CA GLY A 20 13.28 -11.09 -15.11
C GLY A 20 14.00 -11.01 -16.46
N ASP A 21 14.29 -12.19 -17.00
CA ASP A 21 14.94 -12.43 -18.29
C ASP A 21 13.96 -12.57 -19.48
N SER A 22 12.65 -12.64 -19.19
CA SER A 22 11.56 -12.75 -20.15
C SER A 22 10.56 -11.60 -20.04
N THR A 23 9.78 -11.34 -21.08
CA THR A 23 8.78 -10.27 -21.10
C THR A 23 7.66 -10.55 -20.11
N ALA A 24 7.43 -9.66 -19.14
CA ALA A 24 6.37 -9.82 -18.15
C ALA A 24 5.04 -9.25 -18.64
N PHE A 25 3.98 -10.05 -18.54
CA PHE A 25 2.59 -9.63 -18.73
C PHE A 25 1.98 -9.37 -17.36
N VAL A 26 1.62 -8.13 -17.06
CA VAL A 26 1.20 -7.73 -15.70
C VAL A 26 -0.24 -7.24 -15.73
N ARG A 27 -1.08 -7.84 -14.87
CA ARG A 27 -2.45 -7.39 -14.60
C ARG A 27 -2.46 -6.50 -13.36
N VAL A 28 -3.25 -5.42 -13.41
CA VAL A 28 -3.48 -4.53 -12.28
C VAL A 28 -4.85 -4.81 -11.67
N GLU A 29 -4.89 -5.08 -10.37
CA GLU A 29 -6.12 -5.30 -9.61
C GLU A 29 -6.27 -4.23 -8.52
N LEU A 30 -7.50 -3.75 -8.34
CA LEU A 30 -7.84 -2.69 -7.39
C LEU A 30 -8.87 -3.19 -6.38
N LEU A 31 -8.53 -3.13 -5.10
CA LEU A 31 -9.43 -3.45 -3.99
C LEU A 31 -9.56 -2.22 -3.08
N GLU A 32 -10.77 -1.88 -2.67
CA GLU A 32 -11.01 -0.93 -1.58
C GLU A 32 -10.96 -1.67 -0.25
N ILE A 33 -10.21 -1.14 0.70
CA ILE A 33 -10.06 -1.68 2.04
C ILE A 33 -11.04 -0.94 2.96
N HIS A 34 -11.80 -1.68 3.76
CA HIS A 34 -12.80 -1.19 4.71
C HIS A 34 -12.41 -1.52 6.15
N PRO A 35 -11.53 -0.73 6.79
CA PRO A 35 -11.01 -1.07 8.11
C PRO A 35 -12.09 -1.10 9.18
N GLY A 36 -12.30 -2.25 9.82
CA GLY A 36 -13.18 -2.38 10.98
C GLY A 36 -14.66 -2.65 10.67
N GLN A 37 -15.03 -2.91 9.41
CA GLN A 37 -16.37 -3.41 9.09
C GLN A 37 -16.50 -4.89 9.47
N LYS A 38 -17.44 -5.21 10.36
CA LYS A 38 -17.61 -6.55 10.95
C LYS A 38 -18.06 -7.66 9.98
N ASN A 39 -18.40 -7.36 8.72
CA ASN A 39 -19.06 -8.31 7.81
C ASN A 39 -18.41 -8.45 6.42
N THR A 40 -17.19 -7.94 6.22
CA THR A 40 -16.44 -8.14 4.97
C THR A 40 -15.42 -9.26 5.17
N PRO A 41 -15.54 -10.42 4.50
CA PRO A 41 -14.48 -11.41 4.49
C PRO A 41 -13.23 -10.71 3.95
N ASN A 42 -12.21 -10.58 4.82
CA ASN A 42 -10.93 -9.93 4.53
C ASN A 42 -10.89 -8.39 4.53
N ASN A 43 -11.95 -7.67 4.92
CA ASN A 43 -12.00 -6.19 4.91
C ASN A 43 -11.66 -5.55 3.55
N GLU A 44 -11.79 -6.26 2.43
CA GLU A 44 -11.44 -5.78 1.10
C GLU A 44 -12.54 -6.12 0.09
N THR A 45 -12.87 -5.20 -0.82
CA THR A 45 -13.84 -5.41 -1.90
C THR A 45 -13.28 -4.92 -3.24
N PRO A 46 -13.55 -5.60 -4.37
CA PRO A 46 -13.16 -5.10 -5.68
C PRO A 46 -13.69 -3.69 -5.94
N VAL A 47 -12.83 -2.82 -6.45
CA VAL A 47 -13.25 -1.48 -6.88
C VAL A 47 -14.15 -1.62 -8.09
N LYS A 48 -15.39 -1.14 -7.98
CA LYS A 48 -16.37 -1.16 -9.07
C LYS A 48 -16.12 0.01 -10.01
N GLU A 49 -16.12 -0.27 -11.31
CA GLU A 49 -16.07 0.79 -12.33
C GLU A 49 -17.45 1.39 -12.59
N MET A 50 -18.49 0.57 -12.45
CA MET A 50 -19.87 0.90 -12.74
C MET A 50 -20.75 0.63 -11.53
N SER A 51 -21.65 1.55 -11.24
CA SER A 51 -22.73 1.41 -10.27
C SER A 51 -24.05 1.39 -11.06
N GLY A 52 -24.46 0.19 -11.47
CA GLY A 52 -25.51 0.01 -12.48
C GLY A 52 -25.02 0.50 -13.85
N ASN A 53 -25.72 1.48 -14.44
CA ASN A 53 -25.39 2.05 -15.74
C ASN A 53 -24.58 3.35 -15.67
N VAL A 54 -24.15 3.76 -14.47
CA VAL A 54 -23.41 5.00 -14.26
C VAL A 54 -21.96 4.68 -13.85
N LEU A 55 -21.01 5.42 -14.44
CA LEU A 55 -19.61 5.34 -14.07
C LEU A 55 -19.44 5.75 -12.60
N GLU A 56 -18.83 4.89 -11.80
CA GLU A 56 -18.53 5.18 -10.40
C GLU A 56 -17.40 6.22 -10.34
N LYS A 57 -17.70 7.40 -9.78
CA LYS A 57 -16.76 8.53 -9.68
C LYS A 57 -15.91 8.45 -8.42
N ASN A 58 -16.43 7.84 -7.35
CA ASN A 58 -15.74 7.75 -6.06
C ASN A 58 -14.93 6.45 -5.99
N ARG A 59 -14.02 6.27 -6.94
CA ARG A 59 -13.17 5.10 -7.06
C ARG A 59 -11.72 5.47 -7.33
N LEU A 60 -10.80 4.61 -6.90
CA LEU A 60 -9.42 4.69 -7.37
C LEU A 60 -9.37 4.29 -8.85
N VAL A 61 -8.68 5.09 -9.66
CA VAL A 61 -8.45 4.80 -11.06
C VAL A 61 -6.95 4.56 -11.27
N VAL A 62 -6.61 3.47 -11.95
CA VAL A 62 -5.23 3.16 -12.33
C VAL A 62 -5.16 2.90 -13.82
N THR A 63 -4.18 3.49 -14.49
CA THR A 63 -3.98 3.33 -15.94
C THR A 63 -2.50 3.17 -16.30
N PRO A 64 -2.13 2.21 -17.18
CA PRO A 64 -2.99 1.16 -17.73
C PRO A 64 -3.28 0.04 -16.70
N LEU A 65 -4.32 -0.76 -16.94
CA LEU A 65 -4.64 -1.94 -16.11
C LEU A 65 -3.92 -3.22 -16.57
N ARG A 66 -3.22 -3.15 -17.70
CA ARG A 66 -2.46 -4.24 -18.31
C ARG A 66 -1.16 -3.68 -18.84
N MET A 67 -0.05 -4.35 -18.56
CA MET A 67 1.29 -3.92 -18.97
C MET A 67 2.05 -5.08 -19.59
N ILE A 68 2.86 -4.77 -20.60
CA ILE A 68 3.77 -5.72 -21.25
C ILE A 68 5.15 -5.10 -21.10
N ILE A 69 5.97 -5.70 -20.23
CA ILE A 69 7.22 -5.10 -19.77
C ILE A 69 8.38 -5.99 -20.24
N PRO A 70 9.22 -5.52 -21.17
CA PRO A 70 10.39 -6.28 -21.61
C PRO A 70 11.36 -6.62 -20.47
N PRO A 71 12.24 -7.63 -20.64
CA PRO A 71 13.29 -7.97 -19.67
C PRO A 71 14.11 -6.74 -19.30
N ASN A 72 14.45 -6.59 -18.01
CA ASN A 72 15.19 -5.44 -17.46
C ASN A 72 14.58 -4.06 -17.77
N GLY A 73 13.30 -4.01 -18.16
CA GLY A 73 12.56 -2.80 -18.48
C GLY A 73 11.64 -2.34 -17.35
N PHE A 74 10.91 -1.25 -17.60
CA PHE A 74 9.82 -0.83 -16.73
C PHE A 74 8.69 -0.19 -17.55
N GLN A 75 7.47 -0.27 -17.02
CA GLN A 75 6.34 0.52 -17.49
C GLN A 75 5.77 1.34 -16.32
N SER A 76 5.16 2.48 -16.63
CA SER A 76 4.57 3.36 -15.62
C SER A 76 3.05 3.19 -15.56
N ALA A 77 2.51 3.12 -14.35
CA ALA A 77 1.08 3.18 -14.08
C ALA A 77 0.76 4.48 -13.33
N ARG A 78 -0.24 5.23 -13.81
CA ARG A 78 -0.78 6.41 -13.13
C ARG A 78 -1.92 5.97 -12.23
N VAL A 79 -1.83 6.32 -10.96
CA VAL A 79 -2.87 6.12 -9.94
C VAL A 79 -3.49 7.47 -9.65
N MET A 80 -4.82 7.57 -9.65
CA MET A 80 -5.52 8.83 -9.42
C MET A 80 -6.83 8.65 -8.66
N TRP A 81 -7.23 9.70 -7.95
CA TRP A 81 -8.49 9.79 -7.23
C TRP A 81 -9.29 11.01 -7.74
N PRO A 82 -10.35 10.79 -8.55
CA PRO A 82 -11.23 11.86 -9.04
C PRO A 82 -12.45 12.11 -8.13
N GLY A 83 -12.65 11.29 -7.09
CA GLY A 83 -13.83 11.33 -6.24
C GLY A 83 -13.78 12.41 -5.16
N VAL A 84 -14.86 12.50 -4.39
CA VAL A 84 -14.93 13.37 -3.20
C VAL A 84 -13.99 12.87 -2.10
N ARG A 85 -13.46 13.79 -1.29
CA ARG A 85 -12.54 13.51 -0.17
C ARG A 85 -13.18 13.85 1.18
N ASP A 86 -14.38 13.32 1.40
CA ASP A 86 -15.16 13.50 2.63
C ASP A 86 -14.55 12.77 3.84
N LYS A 87 -13.95 11.60 3.60
CA LYS A 87 -13.23 10.79 4.57
C LYS A 87 -11.98 10.17 3.97
N GLU A 88 -11.07 9.76 4.84
CA GLU A 88 -9.92 8.97 4.40
C GLU A 88 -10.38 7.62 3.82
N ARG A 89 -9.78 7.22 2.70
CA ARG A 89 -10.06 5.95 2.02
C ARG A 89 -8.78 5.18 1.76
N TYR A 90 -8.89 3.87 1.66
CA TYR A 90 -7.75 2.98 1.56
C TYR A 90 -7.96 1.99 0.43
N PHE A 91 -6.93 1.79 -0.39
CA PHE A 91 -7.00 0.90 -1.52
C PHE A 91 -5.76 0.02 -1.57
N ARG A 92 -5.91 -1.21 -2.04
CA ARG A 92 -4.81 -2.08 -2.41
C ARG A 92 -4.73 -2.14 -3.92
N VAL A 93 -3.56 -1.79 -4.46
CA VAL A 93 -3.23 -1.94 -5.87
C VAL A 93 -2.27 -3.11 -6.00
N ARG A 94 -2.65 -4.14 -6.74
CA ARG A 94 -1.81 -5.31 -7.02
C ARG A 94 -1.35 -5.28 -8.46
N PHE A 95 -0.06 -5.48 -8.67
CA PHE A 95 0.59 -5.65 -9.95
C PHE A 95 1.05 -7.10 -10.02
N THR A 96 0.27 -7.93 -10.68
CA THR A 96 0.46 -9.38 -10.69
C THR A 96 0.94 -9.81 -12.07
N PRO A 97 2.18 -10.31 -12.21
CA PRO A 97 2.59 -11.01 -13.42
C PRO A 97 1.70 -12.23 -13.62
N VAL A 98 1.26 -12.45 -14.85
CA VAL A 98 0.38 -13.54 -15.25
C VAL A 98 0.97 -14.25 -16.47
N MET A 99 0.66 -15.52 -16.63
CA MET A 99 0.85 -16.20 -17.90
C MET A 99 -0.25 -15.72 -18.86
N PRO A 100 0.09 -15.05 -19.98
CA PRO A 100 -0.92 -14.46 -20.83
C PRO A 100 -1.74 -15.53 -21.57
N GLN A 101 -3.02 -15.26 -21.73
CA GLN A 101 -3.94 -15.94 -22.63
C GLN A 101 -4.44 -14.95 -23.70
N ALA A 102 -5.02 -15.46 -24.79
CA ALA A 102 -5.52 -14.61 -25.88
C ALA A 102 -6.64 -13.67 -25.39
N GLU A 103 -7.48 -14.18 -24.49
CA GLU A 103 -8.62 -13.50 -23.86
C GLU A 103 -8.22 -12.49 -22.77
N ASP A 104 -6.97 -12.44 -22.35
CA ASP A 104 -6.53 -11.55 -21.27
C ASP A 104 -6.44 -10.08 -21.68
N GLY A 105 -6.57 -9.76 -22.98
CA GLY A 105 -6.56 -8.40 -23.48
C GLY A 105 -5.17 -7.76 -23.54
N PHE A 106 -4.12 -8.57 -23.64
CA PHE A 106 -2.75 -8.12 -23.93
C PHE A 106 -2.48 -7.96 -25.44
N GLY A 107 -3.46 -8.26 -26.30
CA GLY A 107 -3.30 -8.16 -27.75
C GLY A 107 -2.51 -9.31 -28.38
N LEU A 108 -2.36 -10.44 -27.67
CA LEU A 108 -1.78 -11.67 -28.22
C LEU A 108 -2.87 -12.54 -28.83
N ASP A 109 -2.55 -13.21 -29.94
CA ASP A 109 -3.36 -14.33 -30.43
C ASP A 109 -2.99 -15.63 -29.70
N SER A 110 -3.79 -16.69 -29.92
CA SER A 110 -3.58 -17.98 -29.26
C SER A 110 -2.23 -18.63 -29.59
N LYS A 111 -1.69 -18.36 -30.79
CA LYS A 111 -0.40 -18.92 -31.22
C LYS A 111 0.74 -18.26 -30.47
N ALA A 112 0.76 -16.93 -30.42
CA ALA A 112 1.78 -16.15 -29.70
C ALA A 112 1.73 -16.45 -28.18
N ALA A 113 0.53 -16.55 -27.59
CA ALA A 113 0.38 -16.93 -26.19
C ALA A 113 0.89 -18.36 -25.90
N GLY A 114 0.64 -19.30 -26.82
CA GLY A 114 1.15 -20.68 -26.75
C GLY A 114 2.67 -20.75 -26.83
N GLN A 115 3.27 -20.05 -27.80
CA GLN A 115 4.73 -20.00 -27.97
C GLN A 115 5.42 -19.41 -26.73
N TYR A 116 4.93 -18.29 -26.22
CA TYR A 116 5.48 -17.67 -25.01
C TYR A 116 5.44 -18.64 -23.81
N ARG A 117 4.35 -19.40 -23.67
CA ARG A 117 4.20 -20.41 -22.62
C ARG A 117 5.21 -21.54 -22.76
N GLU A 118 5.41 -22.05 -23.97
CA GLU A 118 6.40 -23.09 -24.25
C GLU A 118 7.83 -22.61 -23.95
N GLU A 119 8.18 -21.38 -24.33
CA GLU A 119 9.51 -20.79 -24.10
C GLU A 119 9.80 -20.55 -22.62
N THR A 120 8.80 -20.11 -21.85
CA THR A 120 8.98 -19.76 -20.42
C THR A 120 8.81 -20.92 -19.45
N LEU A 121 8.24 -22.06 -19.87
CA LEU A 121 8.01 -23.23 -19.02
C LEU A 121 9.02 -24.37 -19.19
N GLN A 122 10.08 -24.19 -20.00
CA GLN A 122 11.02 -25.26 -20.36
C GLN A 122 11.75 -25.92 -19.16
N ALA A 123 11.77 -25.30 -17.98
CA ALA A 123 12.46 -25.79 -16.78
C ALA A 123 11.53 -26.23 -15.62
N GLY A 124 10.21 -26.32 -15.83
CA GLY A 124 9.27 -26.93 -14.87
C GLY A 124 8.87 -26.08 -13.65
N VAL A 125 9.46 -24.90 -13.44
CA VAL A 125 9.02 -23.93 -12.41
C VAL A 125 9.15 -22.51 -12.97
N ASN A 126 8.05 -21.75 -12.96
CA ASN A 126 8.05 -20.31 -13.25
C ASN A 126 7.65 -19.54 -11.98
N ILE A 127 8.52 -18.66 -11.50
CA ILE A 127 8.27 -17.84 -10.30
C ILE A 127 7.81 -16.46 -10.75
N LEU A 128 6.51 -16.19 -10.54
CA LEU A 128 5.91 -14.89 -10.82
C LEU A 128 5.76 -14.12 -9.50
N THR A 129 6.62 -13.14 -9.26
CA THR A 129 6.54 -12.30 -8.07
C THR A 129 5.71 -11.05 -8.34
N GLY A 130 4.52 -10.99 -7.76
CA GLY A 130 3.68 -9.80 -7.78
C GLY A 130 4.09 -8.77 -6.72
N TYR A 131 3.76 -7.50 -6.97
CA TYR A 131 3.95 -6.41 -6.02
C TYR A 131 2.61 -5.76 -5.68
N GLY A 132 2.39 -5.46 -4.40
CA GLY A 132 1.22 -4.73 -3.93
C GLY A 132 1.60 -3.46 -3.18
N SER A 133 0.86 -2.37 -3.42
CA SER A 133 0.94 -1.14 -2.63
C SER A 133 -0.41 -0.81 -2.01
N VAL A 134 -0.39 -0.25 -0.80
CA VAL A 134 -1.57 0.39 -0.21
C VAL A 134 -1.56 1.86 -0.60
N VAL A 135 -2.65 2.36 -1.15
CA VAL A 135 -2.85 3.77 -1.47
C VAL A 135 -3.83 4.36 -0.46
N ILE A 136 -3.38 5.36 0.27
CA ILE A 136 -4.19 6.12 1.23
C ILE A 136 -4.63 7.41 0.53
N VAL A 137 -5.94 7.61 0.40
CA VAL A 137 -6.54 8.85 -0.11
C VAL A 137 -6.94 9.69 1.09
N GLN A 138 -6.21 10.77 1.34
CA GLN A 138 -6.51 11.67 2.45
C GLN A 138 -7.83 12.44 2.23
N PRO A 139 -8.53 12.80 3.32
CA PRO A 139 -9.64 13.73 3.25
C PRO A 139 -9.16 15.10 2.73
N GLU A 140 -10.08 15.93 2.25
CA GLU A 140 -9.77 17.24 1.66
C GLU A 140 -9.01 18.17 2.63
N LYS A 141 -9.33 18.06 3.92
CA LYS A 141 -8.70 18.83 5.00
C LYS A 141 -8.16 17.86 6.06
N PRO A 142 -6.96 17.30 5.87
CA PRO A 142 -6.36 16.41 6.84
C PRO A 142 -6.00 17.19 8.10
N ALA A 143 -6.50 16.71 9.24
CA ALA A 143 -6.26 17.22 10.57
C ALA A 143 -5.60 16.11 11.38
N PHE A 144 -4.34 16.35 11.74
CA PHE A 144 -3.55 15.44 12.57
C PHE A 144 -3.66 15.85 14.04
N ASN A 145 -3.95 14.88 14.90
CA ASN A 145 -4.05 15.08 16.34
C ASN A 145 -3.59 13.80 17.03
N THR A 146 -2.27 13.66 17.17
CA THR A 146 -1.66 12.50 17.83
C THR A 146 -1.43 12.78 19.31
N LEU A 147 -2.03 11.95 20.18
CA LEU A 147 -1.74 11.97 21.60
C LEU A 147 -0.78 10.83 21.94
N ILE A 148 0.35 11.17 22.56
CA ILE A 148 1.33 10.19 23.03
C ILE A 148 1.34 10.22 24.56
N LYS A 149 1.18 9.05 25.17
CA LYS A 149 1.29 8.86 26.61
C LYS A 149 2.42 7.88 26.89
N GLN A 150 3.36 8.29 27.73
CA GLN A 150 4.36 7.38 28.26
C GLN A 150 3.77 6.59 29.42
N SER A 151 4.09 5.30 29.48
CA SER A 151 3.85 4.44 30.63
C SER A 151 5.18 4.02 31.26
N ASP A 152 5.11 3.36 32.41
CA ASP A 152 6.30 2.89 33.11
C ASP A 152 7.19 2.01 32.23
N SER A 153 8.48 2.02 32.56
CA SER A 153 9.51 1.19 31.93
C SER A 153 9.65 1.41 30.41
N GLY A 154 9.52 2.65 29.94
CA GLY A 154 9.71 2.99 28.52
C GLY A 154 8.56 2.54 27.61
N GLY A 155 7.40 2.19 28.17
CA GLY A 155 6.21 1.88 27.40
C GLY A 155 5.55 3.14 26.84
N VAL A 156 4.85 3.00 25.71
CA VAL A 156 4.24 4.13 25.00
C VAL A 156 2.88 3.73 24.45
N SER A 157 1.90 4.61 24.62
CA SER A 157 0.59 4.53 23.97
C SER A 157 0.40 5.74 23.05
N VAL A 158 0.05 5.49 21.79
CA VAL A 158 -0.19 6.51 20.78
C VAL A 158 -1.64 6.41 20.31
N VAL A 159 -2.36 7.52 20.33
CA VAL A 159 -3.76 7.59 19.91
C VAL A 159 -3.91 8.64 18.81
N ASN A 160 -4.49 8.25 17.68
CA ASN A 160 -4.83 9.18 16.61
C ASN A 160 -6.26 9.71 16.80
N LYS A 161 -6.38 10.96 17.25
CA LYS A 161 -7.65 11.70 17.35
C LYS A 161 -7.94 12.59 16.14
N GLY A 162 -7.09 12.52 15.12
CA GLY A 162 -7.27 13.22 13.85
C GLY A 162 -8.25 12.51 12.91
N ASN A 163 -8.36 13.05 11.69
CA ASN A 163 -9.17 12.46 10.61
C ASN A 163 -8.32 11.87 9.46
N ALA A 164 -6.98 11.89 9.60
CA ALA A 164 -6.03 11.32 8.65
C ALA A 164 -5.09 10.34 9.35
N THR A 165 -4.60 9.33 8.62
CA THR A 165 -3.72 8.28 9.15
C THR A 165 -2.38 8.87 9.59
N VAL A 166 -1.93 8.41 10.76
CA VAL A 166 -0.62 8.71 11.34
C VAL A 166 0.25 7.47 11.20
N VAL A 167 1.52 7.63 10.82
CA VAL A 167 2.45 6.50 10.68
C VAL A 167 3.53 6.60 11.73
N LEU A 168 3.79 5.49 12.41
CA LEU A 168 4.98 5.31 13.24
C LEU A 168 5.95 4.44 12.44
N GLU A 169 7.06 5.04 11.99
CA GLU A 169 8.16 4.30 11.36
C GLU A 169 9.28 4.05 12.37
N ASP A 170 10.13 3.07 12.05
CA ASP A 170 11.32 2.72 12.83
C ASP A 170 11.05 2.46 14.33
N ILE A 171 9.89 1.87 14.63
CA ILE A 171 9.52 1.54 16.02
C ILE A 171 10.48 0.48 16.53
N ARG A 172 11.18 0.78 17.62
CA ARG A 172 12.09 -0.17 18.27
C ARG A 172 12.34 0.19 19.72
N GLN A 173 12.60 -0.81 20.54
CA GLN A 173 13.07 -0.64 21.91
C GLN A 173 14.57 -0.84 21.98
N CYS A 174 15.29 0.10 22.59
CA CYS A 174 16.74 0.04 22.79
C CYS A 174 17.06 0.24 24.27
N LYS A 175 18.20 -0.23 24.75
CA LYS A 175 18.69 0.16 26.09
C LYS A 175 18.87 1.68 26.15
N SER A 176 18.86 2.26 27.35
CA SER A 176 18.85 3.73 27.56
C SER A 176 19.93 4.50 26.76
N ALA A 177 21.11 3.89 26.56
CA ALA A 177 22.21 4.44 25.76
C ALA A 177 22.04 4.31 24.23
N ASN A 178 20.85 3.92 23.72
CA ASN A 178 20.61 3.57 22.32
C ASN A 178 21.47 2.39 21.81
N THR A 179 21.83 1.49 22.70
CA THR A 179 22.52 0.24 22.37
C THR A 179 21.54 -0.93 22.45
N ASP A 180 21.90 -2.06 21.82
CA ASP A 180 21.15 -3.32 21.94
C ASP A 180 19.65 -3.15 21.60
N CYS A 181 19.39 -2.63 20.39
CA CYS A 181 18.05 -2.36 19.90
C CYS A 181 17.39 -3.64 19.38
N GLY A 182 16.10 -3.81 19.69
CA GLY A 182 15.27 -4.88 19.14
C GLY A 182 14.90 -4.66 17.68
N GLU A 183 14.03 -5.54 17.19
CA GLU A 183 13.52 -5.49 15.83
C GLU A 183 12.80 -4.18 15.53
N VAL A 184 12.90 -3.76 14.28
CA VAL A 184 12.26 -2.56 13.76
C VAL A 184 10.90 -2.92 13.19
N SER A 185 9.87 -2.21 13.62
CA SER A 185 8.52 -2.35 13.08
C SER A 185 7.93 -1.01 12.63
N ARG A 186 6.77 -1.09 11.99
CA ARG A 186 6.00 0.06 11.50
C ARG A 186 4.54 -0.15 11.85
N GLU A 187 3.87 0.94 12.20
CA GLU A 187 2.43 0.92 12.44
C GLU A 187 1.72 2.07 11.70
N PHE A 188 0.55 1.77 11.13
CA PHE A 188 -0.39 2.76 10.61
C PHE A 188 -1.54 2.93 11.61
N ILE A 189 -1.63 4.09 12.24
CA ILE A 189 -2.69 4.41 13.20
C ILE A 189 -3.78 5.19 12.47
N LEU A 190 -4.83 4.47 12.06
CA LEU A 190 -5.98 5.06 11.38
C LEU A 190 -6.73 6.04 12.31
N PRO A 191 -7.55 6.96 11.76
CA PRO A 191 -8.39 7.86 12.55
C PRO A 191 -9.19 7.14 13.64
N GLY A 192 -9.12 7.66 14.86
CA GLY A 192 -9.81 7.12 16.04
C GLY A 192 -9.18 5.86 16.65
N ARG A 193 -8.06 5.36 16.11
CA ARG A 193 -7.39 4.16 16.63
C ARG A 193 -6.21 4.51 17.54
N SER A 194 -5.73 3.49 18.24
CA SER A 194 -4.57 3.55 19.12
C SER A 194 -3.62 2.39 18.88
N TYR A 195 -2.34 2.63 19.14
CA TYR A 195 -1.28 1.62 19.17
C TYR A 195 -0.52 1.72 20.49
N SER A 196 -0.02 0.61 21.02
CA SER A 196 0.72 0.63 22.28
C SER A 196 1.86 -0.38 22.28
N VAL A 197 3.00 0.05 22.81
CA VAL A 197 4.19 -0.76 23.02
C VAL A 197 4.36 -0.94 24.52
N ALA A 198 4.39 -2.18 24.99
CA ALA A 198 4.63 -2.49 26.38
C ALA A 198 6.05 -2.07 26.80
N GLY A 199 6.18 -1.53 28.01
CA GLY A 199 7.48 -1.15 28.55
C GLY A 199 8.38 -2.35 28.84
N LYS A 200 9.69 -2.13 28.79
CA LYS A 200 10.73 -3.08 29.18
C LYS A 200 11.77 -2.37 30.05
N ASN A 201 12.00 -2.88 31.26
CA ASN A 201 12.92 -2.26 32.22
C ASN A 201 14.32 -2.04 31.64
N GLY A 202 14.83 -0.80 31.76
CA GLY A 202 16.14 -0.41 31.23
C GLY A 202 16.15 -0.14 29.71
N PHE A 203 15.00 -0.17 29.06
CA PHE A 203 14.83 0.15 27.64
C PHE A 203 13.98 1.41 27.47
N LYS A 204 14.18 2.07 26.35
CA LYS A 204 13.39 3.20 25.84
C LYS A 204 12.82 2.84 24.47
N THR A 205 11.65 3.38 24.17
CA THR A 205 10.97 3.19 22.88
C THR A 205 11.26 4.37 21.97
N ASN A 206 11.80 4.07 20.79
CA ASN A 206 12.09 5.06 19.75
C ASN A 206 11.19 4.81 18.54
N PHE A 207 10.78 5.89 17.86
CA PHE A 207 10.09 5.83 16.57
C PHE A 207 10.13 7.19 15.88
N THR A 208 9.90 7.20 14.57
CA THR A 208 9.63 8.40 13.79
C THR A 208 8.12 8.56 13.63
N LEU A 209 7.55 9.61 14.23
CA LEU A 209 6.16 10.00 14.02
C LEU A 209 6.03 10.74 12.69
N ILE A 210 5.11 10.30 11.84
CA ILE A 210 4.81 10.91 10.55
C ILE A 210 3.34 11.35 10.52
N GLU A 211 3.13 12.66 10.38
CA GLU A 211 1.83 13.33 10.27
C GLU A 211 1.80 14.11 8.96
N GLY A 212 1.27 13.49 7.90
CA GLY A 212 1.37 14.03 6.55
C GLY A 212 2.82 14.14 6.10
N ASN A 213 3.29 15.36 5.83
CA ASN A 213 4.68 15.62 5.43
C ASN A 213 5.61 15.93 6.62
N ASN A 214 5.07 16.10 7.83
CA ASN A 214 5.85 16.37 9.03
C ASN A 214 6.41 15.04 9.59
N LYS A 215 7.72 15.01 9.84
CA LYS A 215 8.41 13.86 10.43
C LYS A 215 9.15 14.27 11.69
N GLN A 216 8.94 13.55 12.79
CA GLN A 216 9.56 13.84 14.07
C GLN A 216 10.08 12.57 14.73
N ALA A 217 11.37 12.51 15.01
CA ALA A 217 11.93 11.46 15.85
C ALA A 217 11.46 11.64 17.30
N LYS A 218 11.02 10.55 17.94
CA LYS A 218 10.58 10.50 19.32
C LYS A 218 11.32 9.39 20.08
N SER A 219 11.55 9.63 21.36
CA SER A 219 12.22 8.71 22.29
C SER A 219 11.57 8.86 23.66
N PHE A 220 11.15 7.74 24.25
CA PHE A 220 10.45 7.68 25.54
C PHE A 220 11.04 6.60 26.42
#